data_AF-A0A511V0B3-F1
#
_entry.id   AF-A0A511V0B3-F1
#
_cell.length_a   1.000
_cell.length_b   1.000
_cell.length_c   1.000
_cell.angle_alpha   90.00
_cell.angle_beta   90.00
_cell.angle_gamma   90.00
#
_symmetry.space_group_name_H-M   'P 1'
#
loop_
_entity.id
_entity.type
_entity.pdbx_description
1 polymer ?
#
loop_
_entity_poly.entity_id
_entity_poly.type
_entity_poly.pdbx_seq_one_letter_code
_entity_poly.pdbx_strand_id
1 'polypeptide(L)'
;MFGFGFYDVFIIAGILGVQHFLSTRNSVYWGGLIPLVFVIWRTWIFFNENEKFLAYVLILLIGLAFLIGGWYEGRKALHKKRNQELDKMKSYDMK
;
A
#
# COMPACT_ATOMS: atom_id res chain seq x y z
N MET A 1 18.44 -9.40 20.30
CA MET A 1 18.47 -7.93 20.47
C MET A 1 18.79 -7.31 19.12
N PHE A 2 17.78 -6.73 18.46
CA PHE A 2 17.96 -6.01 17.20
C PHE A 2 18.75 -4.71 17.48
N GLY A 3 20.04 -4.70 17.16
CA GLY A 3 20.86 -3.50 17.23
C GLY A 3 20.65 -2.68 15.96
N PHE A 4 19.95 -1.55 16.07
CA PHE A 4 19.77 -0.59 14.97
C PHE A 4 21.12 0.03 14.60
N GLY A 5 21.73 -0.42 13.52
CA GLY A 5 22.96 0.14 12.97
C GLY A 5 22.68 1.31 12.02
N PHE A 6 23.66 2.18 11.79
CA PHE A 6 23.57 3.30 10.83
C PHE A 6 23.14 2.84 9.42
N TYR A 7 23.48 1.61 9.05
CA TYR A 7 23.10 0.99 7.77
C TYR A 7 21.60 0.69 7.66
N ASP A 8 20.92 0.43 8.78
CA ASP A 8 19.47 0.17 8.79
C ASP A 8 18.68 1.42 8.40
N VAL A 9 19.18 2.61 8.76
CA VAL A 9 18.55 3.88 8.39
C VAL A 9 18.56 4.07 6.86
N PHE A 10 19.65 3.70 6.19
CA PHE A 10 19.73 3.75 4.72
C PHE A 10 18.86 2.70 4.05
N ILE A 11 18.74 1.51 4.64
CA ILE A 11 17.84 0.46 4.15
C ILE A 11 16.38 0.89 4.30
N ILE A 12 16.00 1.45 5.45
CA ILE A 12 14.66 1.98 5.71
C ILE A 12 14.36 3.16 4.79
N ALA A 13 15.29 4.10 4.64
CA ALA A 13 15.15 5.23 3.73
C ALA A 13 15.04 4.77 2.26
N GLY A 14 15.78 3.73 1.87
CA GLY A 14 15.67 3.10 0.55
C GLY A 14 14.31 2.46 0.33
N ILE A 15 13.81 1.69 1.30
CA ILE A 15 12.48 1.08 1.26
C ILE A 15 11.39 2.15 1.18
N LEU A 16 11.49 3.21 2.00
CA LEU A 16 10.54 4.33 1.98
C LEU A 16 10.61 5.12 0.68
N GLY A 17 11.81 5.34 0.13
CA GLY A 17 12.03 6.03 -1.14
C GLY A 17 11.46 5.23 -2.32
N VAL A 18 11.70 3.92 -2.34
CA VAL A 18 11.12 2.97 -3.31
C VAL A 18 9.59 2.99 -3.16
N GLN A 19 9.06 2.84 -1.96
CA GLN A 19 7.62 2.90 -1.69
C GLN A 19 6.98 4.22 -2.16
N HIS A 20 7.62 5.36 -1.87
CA HIS A 20 7.12 6.68 -2.25
C HIS A 20 7.17 6.87 -3.76
N PHE A 21 8.32 6.57 -4.39
CA PHE A 21 8.51 6.64 -5.84
C PHE A 21 7.49 5.78 -6.60
N LEU A 22 7.13 4.63 -6.03
CA LEU A 22 6.22 3.68 -6.63
C LEU A 22 4.74 3.99 -6.34
N SER A 23 4.46 4.74 -5.27
CA SER A 23 3.15 5.35 -5.01
C SER A 23 2.85 6.50 -5.98
N THR A 24 3.85 7.27 -6.40
CA THR A 24 3.67 8.41 -7.32
C THR A 24 3.49 7.99 -8.79
N ARG A 25 4.05 6.85 -9.21
CA ARG A 25 4.04 6.41 -10.62
C ARG A 25 2.99 5.32 -10.90
N ASN A 26 1.73 5.74 -11.07
CA ASN A 26 0.64 5.10 -11.87
C ASN A 26 0.38 3.57 -11.75
N SER A 27 1.08 2.84 -10.89
CA SER A 27 1.16 1.40 -10.95
C SER A 27 0.21 0.81 -9.90
N VAL A 28 -0.93 0.34 -10.40
CA VAL A 28 -1.93 -0.49 -9.70
C VAL A 28 -1.24 -1.61 -8.89
N TYR A 29 -0.08 -2.08 -9.36
CA TYR A 29 0.70 -3.16 -8.78
C TYR A 29 1.22 -2.88 -7.36
N TRP A 30 1.50 -1.63 -6.97
CA TRP A 30 1.96 -1.33 -5.60
C TRP A 30 0.84 -1.39 -4.57
N GLY A 31 -0.37 -1.04 -4.99
CA GLY A 31 -1.55 -1.21 -4.15
C GLY A 31 -1.94 -2.67 -3.93
N GLY A 32 -1.64 -3.55 -4.91
CA GLY A 32 -1.83 -5.00 -4.76
C GLY A 32 -0.67 -5.69 -4.03
N LEU A 33 0.54 -5.16 -4.12
CA LEU A 33 1.72 -5.71 -3.45
C LEU A 33 1.64 -5.55 -1.92
N ILE A 34 1.12 -4.44 -1.42
CA ILE A 34 1.01 -4.20 0.04
C ILE A 34 0.10 -5.25 0.73
N PRO A 35 -1.11 -5.55 0.24
CA PRO A 35 -1.92 -6.67 0.72
C PRO A 35 -1.18 -8.02 0.70
N LEU A 36 -0.40 -8.27 -0.36
CA LEU A 36 0.35 -9.52 -0.50
C LEU A 36 1.44 -9.67 0.58
N VAL A 37 2.22 -8.61 0.80
CA VAL A 37 3.26 -8.56 1.84
C VAL A 37 2.64 -8.68 3.23
N PHE A 38 1.48 -8.04 3.46
CA PHE A 38 0.75 -8.14 4.72
C PHE A 38 0.33 -9.59 5.02
N VAL A 39 -0.18 -10.32 4.03
CA VAL A 39 -0.55 -11.73 4.20
C VAL A 39 0.67 -12.57 4.56
N ILE A 40 1.77 -12.46 3.80
CA ILE A 40 3.01 -13.21 4.06
C ILE A 40 3.52 -12.96 5.48
N TRP A 41 3.55 -11.70 5.90
CA TRP A 41 3.98 -11.31 7.25
C TRP A 41 3.08 -11.90 8.34
N ARG A 42 1.75 -11.82 8.17
CA ARG A 42 0.81 -12.40 9.14
C ARG A 42 0.94 -13.92 9.20
N THR A 43 1.08 -14.59 8.06
CA THR A 43 1.28 -16.04 8.01
C THR A 43 2.58 -16.43 8.72
N TRP A 44 3.66 -15.66 8.56
CA TRP A 44 4.93 -15.90 9.27
C TRP A 44 4.76 -15.81 10.79
N ILE A 45 4.09 -14.78 11.30
CA ILE A 45 3.82 -14.63 12.75
C ILE A 45 2.99 -15.80 13.27
N PHE A 46 1.95 -16.21 12.53
CA PHE A 46 1.10 -17.31 12.92
C PHE A 46 1.89 -18.61 13.15
N PHE A 47 2.86 -18.91 12.28
CA PHE A 47 3.72 -20.10 12.43
C PHE A 47 4.75 -19.98 13.55
N ASN A 48 5.23 -18.78 13.88
CA ASN A 48 6.30 -18.59 14.87
C ASN A 48 5.78 -18.36 16.30
N GLU A 49 4.61 -17.74 16.46
CA GLU A 49 4.14 -17.27 17.77
C GLU A 49 3.02 -18.15 18.38
N ASN A 50 2.67 -19.30 17.77
CA ASN A 50 1.56 -20.15 18.21
C ASN A 50 0.25 -19.34 18.45
N GLU A 51 0.01 -18.35 17.59
CA GLU A 51 -1.18 -17.50 17.68
C GLU A 51 -2.45 -18.35 17.51
N LYS A 52 -3.51 -18.03 18.27
CA LYS A 52 -4.80 -18.71 18.10
C LYS A 52 -5.31 -18.48 16.68
N PHE A 53 -5.70 -19.56 15.99
CA PHE A 53 -6.22 -19.51 14.61
C PHE A 53 -7.32 -18.45 14.42
N LEU A 54 -8.23 -18.32 15.39
CA LEU A 54 -9.31 -17.34 15.35
C LEU A 54 -8.80 -15.89 15.40
N ALA A 55 -7.76 -15.60 16.18
CA ALA A 55 -7.14 -14.27 16.23
C ALA A 55 -6.42 -13.95 14.90
N TYR A 56 -5.70 -14.92 14.36
CA TYR A 56 -5.05 -14.80 13.06
C TYR A 56 -6.03 -14.41 11.95
N VAL A 57 -7.14 -15.15 11.82
CA VAL A 57 -8.15 -14.93 10.77
C VAL A 57 -8.82 -13.57 10.92
N LEU A 58 -9.19 -13.17 12.14
CA LEU A 58 -9.83 -11.87 12.37
C LEU A 58 -8.91 -10.70 11.99
N ILE A 59 -7.65 -10.73 12.44
CA ILE A 59 -6.68 -9.66 12.14
C ILE A 59 -6.39 -9.61 10.64
N LEU A 60 -6.29 -10.77 10.00
CA LEU A 60 -6.03 -10.86 8.56
C LEU A 60 -7.19 -10.26 7.74
N LEU A 61 -8.44 -10.60 8.08
CA LEU A 61 -9.63 -10.06 7.40
C LEU A 61 -9.77 -8.54 7.60
N ILE A 62 -9.63 -8.06 8.84
CA ILE A 62 -9.76 -6.64 9.15
C ILE A 62 -8.63 -5.85 8.47
N GLY A 63 -7.39 -6.33 8.56
CA GLY A 63 -6.24 -5.68 7.94
C GLY A 63 -6.36 -5.60 6.43
N LEU A 64 -6.78 -6.69 5.77
CA LEU A 64 -7.01 -6.71 4.33
C LEU A 64 -8.15 -5.79 3.91
N ALA A 65 -9.27 -5.78 4.65
CA ALA A 65 -10.39 -4.90 4.35
C ALA A 65 -9.97 -3.41 4.39
N PHE A 66 -9.17 -3.02 5.39
CA PHE A 66 -8.64 -1.67 5.51
C PHE A 66 -7.68 -1.33 4.36
N LEU A 67 -6.75 -2.23 4.05
CA LEU A 67 -5.75 -2.04 2.99
C LEU A 67 -6.40 -1.89 1.61
N ILE A 68 -7.34 -2.78 1.28
CA ILE A 68 -8.06 -2.74 0.01
C ILE A 68 -8.97 -1.53 -0.05
N GLY A 69 -9.70 -1.22 1.03
CA GLY A 69 -10.59 -0.07 1.10
C GLY A 69 -9.86 1.25 0.90
N GLY A 70 -8.78 1.48 1.65
CA GLY A 70 -7.96 2.69 1.52
C GLY A 70 -7.31 2.83 0.15
N TRP A 71 -6.87 1.71 -0.44
CA TRP A 71 -6.33 1.73 -1.79
C TRP A 71 -7.39 2.07 -2.85
N TYR A 72 -8.57 1.46 -2.77
CA TYR A 72 -9.68 1.72 -3.69
C TYR A 72 -10.09 3.20 -3.66
N GLU A 73 -10.21 3.77 -2.46
CA GLU A 73 -10.56 5.17 -2.28
C GLU A 73 -9.48 6.13 -2.81
N GLY A 74 -8.21 5.83 -2.53
CA GLY A 74 -7.08 6.57 -3.10
C GLY A 74 -7.05 6.54 -4.64
N ARG A 75 -7.31 5.38 -5.25
CA ARG A 75 -7.43 5.24 -6.71
C ARG A 75 -8.60 6.03 -7.27
N LYS A 76 -9.76 5.98 -6.61
CA LYS A 76 -10.95 6.74 -7.01
C LYS A 76 -10.68 8.25 -7.02
N ALA A 77 -10.01 8.77 -5.99
CA ALA A 77 -9.63 10.17 -5.92
C ALA A 77 -8.67 10.58 -7.05
N LEU A 78 -7.69 9.74 -7.35
CA LEU A 78 -6.69 9.98 -8.40
C LEU A 78 -7.33 9.97 -9.80
N HIS A 79 -8.22 9.02 -10.06
CA HIS A 79 -9.02 8.98 -11.28
C HIS A 79 -9.92 10.21 -11.42
N LYS A 80 -10.55 10.65 -10.33
CA LYS A 80 -11.40 11.85 -10.33
C LYS A 80 -10.60 13.11 -10.68
N LYS A 81 -9.43 13.31 -10.06
CA LYS A 81 -8.54 14.43 -10.41
C LYS A 81 -8.12 14.40 -11.87
N ARG A 82 -7.74 13.23 -12.39
CA ARG A 82 -7.34 13.10 -13.79
C ARG A 82 -8.47 13.44 -14.77
N ASN A 83 -9.71 13.03 -14.46
CA ASN A 83 -10.86 13.39 -15.28
C ASN A 83 -11.15 14.90 -15.23
N GLN A 84 -10.99 15.55 -14.08
CA GLN A 84 -11.18 17.00 -13.96
C GLN A 84 -10.14 17.79 -14.76
N GLU A 85 -8.88 17.34 -14.75
CA GLU A 85 -7.82 17.93 -15.59
C GLU A 85 -8.09 17.74 -17.09
N LEU A 86 -8.57 16.54 -17.49
CA LEU A 86 -8.97 16.28 -18.88
C LEU A 86 -10.15 17.16 -19.33
N ASP A 87 -11.13 17.37 -18.46
CA ASP A 87 -12.32 18.17 -18.77
C ASP A 87 -11.96 19.66 -18.93
N LYS A 88 -11.05 20.16 -18.07
CA LYS A 88 -10.42 21.49 -18.25
C LYS A 88 -9.76 21.61 -19.62
N MET A 89 -8.89 20.66 -19.99
CA MET A 89 -8.20 20.70 -21.28
C MET A 89 -9.19 20.74 -22.46
N LYS A 90 -10.25 19.92 -22.43
CA LYS A 90 -11.31 19.94 -23.46
C LYS A 90 -12.03 21.29 -23.54
N SER A 91 -12.32 21.93 -22.41
CA SER A 91 -12.99 23.24 -22.41
C SER A 91 -12.15 24.38 -22.99
N TYR A 92 -10.81 24.27 -22.94
CA TYR A 92 -9.91 25.23 -23.57
C TYR A 92 -9.69 24.94 -25.06
N ASP A 93 -9.79 23.67 -25.47
CA ASP A 93 -9.62 23.25 -26.87
C ASP A 93 -10.87 23.51 -27.74
N MET A 94 -12.05 23.59 -27.13
CA MET A 94 -13.32 23.91 -27.81
C MET A 94 -13.60 25.43 -27.93
N LYS A 95 -12.64 26.29 -27.55
CA LYS A 95 -12.72 27.76 -27.66
C LYS A 95 -11.73 28.26 -28.70
#